data_AF-A0A355SAQ7-F1
#
_entry.id   AF-A0A355SAQ7-F1
#
_cell.length_a   1.000
_cell.length_b   1.000
_cell.length_c   1.000
_cell.angle_alpha   90.00
_cell.angle_beta   90.00
_cell.angle_gamma   90.00
#
_symmetry.space_group_name_H-M   'P 1'
#
loop_
_entity.id
_entity.type
_entity.pdbx_description
1 polymer ?
#
loop_
_entity_poly.entity_id
_entity_poly.type
_entity_poly.pdbx_seq_one_letter_code
_entity_poly.pdbx_strand_id
1 'polypeptide(L)'
;MRSIKVRLVGNFVFVIVITVVIFEIFLINSVKQYYYNNVEEVMTNQIKFSADFYNRYLSSSSLEDNIIDNVDVFWQQTNAEVQVIDLKGNILMDSIGVPLATVQSSDFKKAAQGLKGKWIGKINGSEDAMAVSYPLKSDDRTIGVLRFITSLKEVNKAIKKVSMVFIWAGLFVIFISGLVSIFLSDTIIKPLREVTNAAEKMADGKLSVKSIKKYDDEI
;
A
#
# COMPACT_ATOMS: atom_id res chain seq x y z
N MET A 1 15.65 0.37 -43.36
CA MET A 1 15.50 1.68 -42.68
C MET A 1 14.38 1.72 -41.64
N ARG A 2 13.16 1.17 -41.87
CA ARG A 2 12.13 1.02 -40.81
C ARG A 2 12.68 0.35 -39.53
N SER A 3 13.62 -0.58 -39.67
CA SER A 3 14.28 -1.29 -38.57
C SER A 3 14.99 -0.38 -37.55
N ILE A 4 15.75 0.65 -37.97
CA ILE A 4 16.48 1.53 -37.04
C ILE A 4 15.51 2.45 -36.27
N LYS A 5 14.51 2.99 -36.96
CA LYS A 5 13.44 3.79 -36.34
C LYS A 5 12.66 3.01 -35.30
N VAL A 6 12.22 1.82 -35.66
CA VAL A 6 11.48 0.94 -34.74
C VAL A 6 12.35 0.51 -33.56
N ARG A 7 13.63 0.21 -33.79
CA ARG A 7 14.56 -0.15 -32.71
C ARG A 7 14.81 1.02 -31.74
N LEU A 8 15.01 2.24 -32.26
CA LEU A 8 15.23 3.43 -31.44
C LEU A 8 13.99 3.77 -30.60
N VAL A 9 12.82 3.85 -31.23
CA VAL A 9 11.54 4.11 -30.54
C VAL A 9 11.25 3.00 -29.53
N GLY A 10 11.48 1.74 -29.90
CA GLY A 10 11.30 0.59 -29.02
C GLY A 10 12.16 0.70 -27.75
N ASN A 11 13.43 1.08 -27.88
CA ASN A 11 14.30 1.27 -26.72
C ASN A 11 13.83 2.41 -25.79
N PHE A 12 13.41 3.56 -26.35
CA PHE A 12 12.89 4.66 -25.53
C PHE A 12 11.59 4.28 -24.82
N VAL A 13 10.64 3.68 -25.53
CA VAL A 13 9.37 3.22 -24.95
C VAL A 13 9.63 2.15 -23.89
N PHE A 14 10.57 1.24 -24.11
CA PHE A 14 10.92 0.20 -23.14
C PHE A 14 11.44 0.80 -21.83
N VAL A 15 12.35 1.77 -21.89
CA VAL A 15 12.84 2.48 -20.70
C VAL A 15 11.70 3.17 -19.98
N ILE A 16 10.83 3.88 -20.70
CA ILE A 16 9.67 4.59 -20.13
C ILE A 16 8.71 3.62 -19.44
N VAL A 17 8.39 2.49 -20.07
CA VAL A 17 7.52 1.47 -19.48
C VAL A 17 8.10 0.94 -18.17
N ILE A 18 9.39 0.61 -18.14
CA ILE A 18 10.06 0.16 -16.91
C ILE A 18 9.96 1.24 -15.82
N THR A 19 10.28 2.48 -16.14
CA THR A 19 10.21 3.59 -15.18
C THR A 19 8.80 3.76 -14.64
N VAL A 20 7.78 3.79 -15.51
CA VAL A 20 6.37 3.92 -15.10
C VAL A 20 5.95 2.75 -14.22
N VAL A 21 6.29 1.51 -14.57
CA VAL A 21 5.94 0.32 -13.77
C VAL A 21 6.56 0.39 -12.37
N ILE A 22 7.83 0.78 -12.26
CA ILE A 22 8.50 0.95 -10.95
C ILE A 22 7.78 2.02 -10.13
N PHE A 23 7.44 3.16 -10.75
CA PHE A 23 6.70 4.23 -10.09
C PHE A 23 5.29 3.80 -9.65
N GLU A 24 4.56 3.07 -10.48
CA GLU A 24 3.24 2.53 -10.16
C GLU A 24 3.30 1.59 -8.95
N ILE A 25 4.26 0.67 -8.92
CA ILE A 25 4.47 -0.22 -7.78
C ILE A 25 4.74 0.59 -6.52
N PHE A 26 5.60 1.61 -6.59
CA PHE A 26 5.89 2.48 -5.46
C PHE A 26 4.65 3.25 -4.97
N LEU A 27 3.89 3.86 -5.88
CA LEU A 27 2.69 4.66 -5.55
C LEU A 27 1.58 3.79 -4.94
N ILE A 28 1.28 2.63 -5.53
CA ILE A 28 0.24 1.72 -5.04
C ILE A 28 0.59 1.20 -3.64
N ASN A 29 1.86 0.82 -3.42
CA ASN A 29 2.30 0.40 -2.09
C ASN A 29 2.25 1.54 -1.07
N SER A 30 2.64 2.75 -1.46
CA SER A 30 2.59 3.94 -0.59
C SER A 30 1.16 4.26 -0.16
N VAL A 31 0.20 4.21 -1.10
CA VAL A 31 -1.22 4.41 -0.80
C VAL A 31 -1.74 3.30 0.11
N LYS A 32 -1.45 2.03 -0.19
CA LYS A 32 -1.87 0.92 0.67
C LYS A 32 -1.34 1.09 2.10
N GLN A 33 -0.06 1.43 2.25
CA GLN A 33 0.57 1.65 3.54
C GLN A 33 -0.08 2.81 4.29
N TYR A 34 -0.34 3.93 3.60
CA TYR A 34 -1.00 5.10 4.19
C TYR A 34 -2.38 4.75 4.75
N TYR A 35 -3.22 4.09 3.96
CA TYR A 35 -4.57 3.69 4.39
C TYR A 35 -4.54 2.71 5.57
N TYR A 36 -3.66 1.70 5.52
CA TYR A 36 -3.54 0.72 6.59
C TYR A 36 -3.01 1.35 7.88
N ASN A 37 -2.04 2.25 7.78
CA ASN A 37 -1.51 2.98 8.93
C ASN A 37 -2.60 3.88 9.56
N ASN A 38 -3.41 4.54 8.74
CA ASN A 38 -4.50 5.38 9.22
C ASN A 38 -5.53 4.56 10.02
N VAL A 39 -5.93 3.39 9.49
CA VAL A 39 -6.82 2.46 10.21
C VAL A 39 -6.19 2.03 11.54
N GLU A 40 -4.92 1.62 11.52
CA GLU A 40 -4.20 1.24 12.74
C GLU A 40 -4.16 2.38 13.77
N GLU A 41 -3.91 3.61 13.33
CA GLU A 41 -3.83 4.79 14.20
C GLU A 41 -5.18 5.10 14.85
N VAL A 42 -6.26 5.12 14.07
CA VAL A 42 -7.62 5.32 14.58
C VAL A 42 -7.97 4.24 15.61
N MET A 43 -7.75 2.97 15.28
CA MET A 43 -7.99 1.86 16.22
C MET A 43 -7.11 1.97 17.47
N THR A 44 -5.83 2.35 17.30
CA THR A 44 -4.89 2.51 18.42
C THR A 44 -5.34 3.61 19.37
N ASN A 45 -5.86 4.72 18.85
CA ASN A 45 -6.33 5.83 19.67
C ASN A 45 -7.61 5.45 20.44
N GLN A 46 -8.56 4.78 19.78
CA GLN A 46 -9.78 4.32 20.43
C GLN A 46 -9.50 3.26 21.50
N ILE A 47 -8.70 2.23 21.19
CA ILE A 47 -8.42 1.15 22.14
C ILE A 47 -7.61 1.62 23.35
N LYS A 48 -6.68 2.56 23.15
CA LYS A 48 -5.95 3.19 24.26
C LYS A 48 -6.88 3.97 25.17
N PHE A 49 -7.78 4.75 24.59
CA PHE A 49 -8.77 5.49 25.37
C PHE A 49 -9.63 4.56 26.23
N SER A 50 -10.18 3.49 25.65
CA SER A 50 -10.97 2.49 26.38
C SER A 50 -10.15 1.76 27.46
N ALA A 51 -8.92 1.35 27.14
CA ALA A 51 -8.06 0.66 28.09
C ALA A 51 -7.61 1.58 29.24
N ASP A 52 -7.23 2.83 28.95
CA ASP A 52 -6.82 3.80 29.97
C ASP A 52 -8.00 4.20 30.87
N PHE A 53 -9.21 4.28 30.32
CA PHE A 53 -10.43 4.46 31.09
C PHE A 53 -10.66 3.29 32.05
N TYR A 54 -10.58 2.05 31.56
CA TYR A 54 -10.68 0.85 32.39
C TYR A 54 -9.62 0.86 33.50
N ASN A 55 -8.35 1.08 33.14
CA ASN A 55 -7.22 1.04 34.07
C ASN A 55 -7.34 2.09 35.19
N ARG A 56 -8.01 3.22 34.93
CA ARG A 56 -8.16 4.31 35.89
C ARG A 56 -9.38 4.18 36.79
N TYR A 57 -10.49 3.67 36.26
CA TYR A 57 -11.79 3.75 36.93
C TYR A 57 -12.38 2.40 37.31
N LEU A 58 -11.94 1.30 36.69
CA LEU A 58 -12.53 -0.04 36.87
C LEU A 58 -11.52 -1.07 37.41
N SER A 59 -10.23 -0.73 37.49
CA SER A 59 -9.17 -1.68 37.88
C SER A 59 -9.25 -2.22 39.31
N SER A 60 -10.13 -1.66 40.16
CA SER A 60 -10.36 -2.10 41.54
C SER A 60 -11.22 -3.36 41.66
N SER A 61 -11.98 -3.69 40.63
CA SER A 61 -12.82 -4.90 40.55
C SER A 61 -12.18 -5.94 39.62
N SER A 62 -12.63 -7.20 39.70
CA SER A 62 -12.13 -8.23 38.79
C SER A 62 -12.49 -7.92 37.33
N LEU A 63 -11.71 -8.42 36.39
CA LEU A 63 -11.96 -8.18 34.96
C LEU A 63 -13.32 -8.75 34.55
N GLU A 64 -13.65 -9.92 35.09
CA GLU A 64 -14.89 -10.64 34.85
C GLU A 64 -16.12 -9.88 35.39
N ASP A 65 -16.03 -9.31 36.60
CA ASP A 65 -17.13 -8.50 37.17
C ASP A 65 -17.35 -7.23 36.34
N ASN A 66 -16.27 -6.56 35.92
CA ASN A 66 -16.35 -5.36 35.09
C ASN A 66 -16.94 -5.64 33.71
N ILE A 67 -16.66 -6.80 33.11
CA ILE A 67 -17.25 -7.21 31.84
C ILE A 67 -18.78 -7.36 31.97
N ILE A 68 -19.25 -7.90 33.10
CA ILE A 68 -20.68 -8.12 33.35
C ILE A 68 -21.40 -6.80 33.63
N ASP A 69 -20.82 -5.96 34.50
CA ASP A 69 -21.48 -4.76 35.02
C ASP A 69 -21.29 -3.50 34.15
N ASN A 70 -20.23 -3.47 33.33
CA ASN A 70 -19.81 -2.29 32.57
C ASN A 70 -19.47 -2.60 31.11
N VAL A 71 -20.15 -3.57 30.50
CA VAL A 71 -19.90 -4.04 29.13
C VAL A 71 -19.85 -2.89 28.10
N ASP A 72 -20.67 -1.87 28.32
CA ASP A 72 -20.81 -0.69 27.49
C ASP A 72 -19.56 0.18 27.39
N VAL A 73 -18.72 0.15 28.43
CA VAL A 73 -17.47 0.91 28.48
C VAL A 73 -16.49 0.48 27.39
N PHE A 74 -16.58 -0.78 26.94
CA PHE A 74 -15.64 -1.34 25.99
C PHE A 74 -15.99 -1.07 24.53
N TRP A 75 -17.28 -0.91 24.17
CA TRP A 75 -17.73 -0.89 22.77
C TRP A 75 -18.55 0.33 22.33
N GLN A 76 -19.04 1.20 23.22
CA GLN A 76 -19.98 2.28 22.83
C GLN A 76 -19.37 3.32 21.89
N GLN A 77 -18.04 3.42 21.82
CA GLN A 77 -17.34 4.43 21.04
C GLN A 77 -16.70 3.91 19.75
N THR A 78 -16.92 2.64 19.39
CA THR A 78 -16.30 2.05 18.19
C THR A 78 -17.29 1.20 17.39
N ASN A 79 -17.12 1.24 16.07
CA ASN A 79 -17.79 0.32 15.15
C ASN A 79 -16.95 -0.96 14.92
N ALA A 80 -15.80 -1.08 15.59
CA ALA A 80 -14.98 -2.28 15.57
C ALA A 80 -15.63 -3.37 16.41
N GLU A 81 -15.38 -4.62 16.04
CA GLU A 81 -15.61 -5.75 16.94
C GLU A 81 -14.64 -5.63 18.13
N VAL A 82 -15.17 -5.78 19.33
CA VAL A 82 -14.45 -5.69 20.58
C VAL A 82 -14.42 -7.05 21.27
N GLN A 83 -13.22 -7.46 21.68
CA GLN A 83 -12.98 -8.66 22.45
C GLN A 83 -12.20 -8.32 23.72
N VAL A 84 -12.59 -8.93 24.83
CA VAL A 84 -11.78 -8.96 26.07
C VAL A 84 -11.25 -10.37 26.23
N ILE A 85 -9.93 -10.51 26.42
CA ILE A 85 -9.23 -11.79 26.38
C ILE A 85 -8.39 -11.94 27.65
N ASP A 86 -8.44 -13.11 28.27
CA ASP A 86 -7.56 -13.45 29.39
C ASP A 86 -6.10 -13.66 28.93
N LEU A 87 -5.17 -13.77 29.89
CA LEU A 87 -3.75 -13.99 29.57
C LEU A 87 -3.45 -15.38 28.96
N LYS A 88 -4.38 -16.32 29.03
CA LYS A 88 -4.28 -17.65 28.41
C LYS A 88 -4.75 -17.63 26.95
N GLY A 89 -5.35 -16.53 26.50
CA GLY A 89 -5.89 -16.35 25.16
C GLY A 89 -7.37 -16.74 25.04
N ASN A 90 -8.06 -17.01 26.15
CA ASN A 90 -9.50 -17.28 26.13
C ASN A 90 -10.26 -15.97 26.01
N ILE A 91 -11.19 -15.90 25.07
CA ILE A 91 -12.11 -14.78 24.95
C ILE A 91 -13.07 -14.82 26.15
N LEU A 92 -13.11 -13.75 26.92
CA LEU A 92 -14.05 -13.56 28.04
C LEU A 92 -15.32 -12.84 27.58
N MET A 93 -15.18 -11.97 26.58
CA MET A 93 -16.28 -11.21 25.99
C MET A 93 -16.02 -10.95 24.52
N ASP A 94 -17.10 -11.01 23.73
CA ASP A 94 -17.10 -10.66 22.32
C ASP A 94 -18.38 -9.87 21.97
N SER A 95 -18.19 -8.67 21.42
CA SER A 95 -19.26 -7.79 20.92
C SER A 95 -20.20 -8.39 19.89
N ILE A 96 -19.74 -9.37 19.10
CA ILE A 96 -20.54 -9.99 18.03
C ILE A 96 -21.03 -11.39 18.41
N GLY A 97 -20.73 -11.87 19.63
CA GLY A 97 -21.25 -13.13 20.18
C GLY A 97 -20.74 -14.40 19.48
N VAL A 98 -19.55 -14.33 18.86
CA VAL A 98 -18.92 -15.50 18.22
C VAL A 98 -18.40 -16.49 19.28
N PRO A 99 -18.49 -17.82 19.03
CA PRO A 99 -18.06 -18.82 20.00
C PRO A 99 -16.61 -18.66 20.44
N LEU A 100 -16.40 -18.91 21.74
CA LEU A 100 -15.13 -18.79 22.45
C LEU A 100 -14.04 -19.63 21.76
N ALA A 101 -13.12 -18.96 21.07
CA ALA A 101 -11.92 -19.55 20.49
C ALA A 101 -10.68 -19.00 21.20
N THR A 102 -9.61 -19.79 21.26
CA THR A 102 -8.35 -19.31 21.81
C THR A 102 -7.60 -18.44 20.80
N VAL A 103 -7.30 -17.21 21.18
CA VAL A 103 -6.55 -16.25 20.36
C VAL A 103 -5.04 -16.47 20.58
N GLN A 104 -4.31 -16.69 19.49
CA GLN A 104 -2.85 -16.92 19.50
C GLN A 104 -2.09 -16.04 18.49
N SER A 105 -2.76 -15.00 17.98
CA SER A 105 -2.23 -14.08 16.99
C SER A 105 -1.15 -13.15 17.56
N SER A 106 -0.37 -12.53 16.66
CA SER A 106 0.78 -11.69 17.04
C SER A 106 0.40 -10.43 17.82
N ASP A 107 -0.80 -9.90 17.61
CA ASP A 107 -1.32 -8.77 18.37
C ASP A 107 -1.56 -9.14 19.83
N PHE A 108 -2.27 -10.24 20.08
CA PHE A 108 -2.54 -10.73 21.43
C PHE A 108 -1.24 -11.02 22.19
N LYS A 109 -0.31 -11.75 21.58
CA LYS A 109 0.96 -12.12 22.25
C LYS A 109 1.77 -10.91 22.70
N LYS A 110 1.79 -9.84 21.90
CA LYS A 110 2.44 -8.58 22.29
C LYS A 110 1.69 -7.85 23.40
N ALA A 111 0.36 -7.81 23.32
CA ALA A 111 -0.49 -7.18 24.34
C ALA A 111 -0.43 -7.89 25.69
N ALA A 112 -0.40 -9.22 25.70
CA ALA A 112 -0.21 -10.01 26.93
C ALA A 112 1.14 -9.71 27.60
N GLN A 113 2.16 -9.30 26.84
CA GLN A 113 3.47 -8.83 27.34
C GLN A 113 3.47 -7.35 27.77
N GLY A 114 2.31 -6.67 27.73
CA GLY A 114 2.18 -5.27 28.14
C GLY A 114 2.45 -4.25 27.03
N LEU A 115 2.56 -4.66 25.76
CA LEU A 115 2.84 -3.77 24.62
C LEU A 115 1.71 -3.79 23.58
N LYS A 116 1.46 -2.67 22.89
CA LYS A 116 0.50 -2.65 21.77
C LYS A 116 0.85 -3.71 20.73
N GLY A 117 -0.13 -4.51 20.36
CA GLY A 117 -0.05 -5.50 19.29
C GLY A 117 -0.83 -5.12 18.05
N LYS A 118 -0.35 -5.58 16.88
CA LYS A 118 -1.08 -5.53 15.60
C LYS A 118 -1.01 -6.87 14.89
N TRP A 119 -2.11 -7.22 14.24
CA TRP A 119 -2.22 -8.36 13.35
C TRP A 119 -3.08 -7.98 12.14
N ILE A 120 -2.70 -8.47 10.96
CA ILE A 120 -3.46 -8.32 9.74
C ILE A 120 -3.56 -9.72 9.13
N GLY A 121 -4.78 -10.13 8.79
CA GLY A 121 -5.02 -11.44 8.23
C GLY A 121 -6.48 -11.62 7.88
N LYS A 122 -6.88 -12.86 7.62
CA LYS A 122 -8.27 -13.18 7.28
C LYS A 122 -9.04 -13.66 8.49
N ILE A 123 -10.23 -13.10 8.69
CA ILE A 123 -11.19 -13.60 9.67
C ILE A 123 -12.13 -14.56 8.97
N ASN A 124 -12.39 -15.71 9.59
CA ASN A 124 -13.24 -16.78 9.06
C ASN A 124 -12.85 -17.24 7.63
N GLY A 125 -11.59 -17.04 7.25
CA GLY A 125 -11.02 -17.43 5.95
C GLY A 125 -11.45 -16.58 4.75
N SER A 126 -12.35 -15.60 4.92
CA SER A 126 -13.00 -14.91 3.79
C SER A 126 -12.67 -13.42 3.70
N GLU A 127 -12.62 -12.69 4.81
CA GLU A 127 -12.47 -11.23 4.80
C GLU A 127 -11.13 -10.79 5.43
N ASP A 128 -10.39 -9.95 4.71
CA ASP A 128 -9.20 -9.29 5.25
C ASP A 128 -9.60 -8.34 6.37
N ALA A 129 -8.91 -8.42 7.49
CA ALA A 129 -9.17 -7.64 8.68
C ALA A 129 -7.87 -7.23 9.37
N MET A 130 -7.98 -6.20 10.19
CA MET A 130 -6.93 -5.76 11.09
C MET A 130 -7.41 -5.95 12.52
N ALA A 131 -6.55 -6.53 13.36
CA ALA A 131 -6.72 -6.57 14.79
C ALA A 131 -5.65 -5.73 15.47
N VAL A 132 -6.06 -4.90 16.43
CA VAL A 132 -5.18 -4.14 17.31
C VAL A 132 -5.49 -4.56 18.74
N SER A 133 -4.47 -4.95 19.48
CA SER A 133 -4.60 -5.41 20.88
C SER A 133 -3.83 -4.50 21.82
N TYR A 134 -4.36 -4.26 23.01
CA TYR A 134 -3.77 -3.42 24.05
C TYR A 134 -3.96 -4.03 25.45
N PRO A 135 -2.97 -3.95 26.35
CA PRO A 135 -3.08 -4.51 27.69
C PRO A 135 -4.11 -3.77 28.55
N LEU A 136 -4.92 -4.54 29.28
CA LEU A 136 -5.67 -4.08 30.44
C LEU A 136 -4.83 -4.32 31.69
N LYS A 137 -4.68 -3.30 32.53
CA LYS A 137 -3.79 -3.31 33.70
C LYS A 137 -4.54 -3.01 34.99
N SER A 138 -4.08 -3.63 36.07
CA SER A 138 -4.42 -3.26 37.44
C SER A 138 -3.12 -3.28 38.26
N ASP A 139 -2.86 -2.21 39.01
CA ASP A 139 -1.60 -1.98 39.74
C ASP A 139 -0.35 -2.27 38.89
N ASP A 140 -0.29 -1.70 37.69
CA ASP A 140 0.78 -1.89 36.68
C ASP A 140 0.99 -3.32 36.17
N ARG A 141 0.18 -4.29 36.60
CA ARG A 141 0.21 -5.67 36.12
C ARG A 141 -0.84 -5.86 35.03
N THR A 142 -0.42 -6.45 33.91
CA THR A 142 -1.36 -6.85 32.85
C THR A 142 -2.25 -7.98 33.37
N ILE A 143 -3.56 -7.77 33.37
CA ILE A 143 -4.57 -8.75 33.83
C ILE A 143 -5.38 -9.34 32.68
N GLY A 144 -5.36 -8.69 31.52
CA GLY A 144 -6.05 -9.15 30.31
C GLY A 144 -5.67 -8.30 29.10
N VAL A 145 -6.32 -8.56 27.98
CA VAL A 145 -6.09 -7.88 26.71
C VAL A 145 -7.42 -7.39 26.16
N LEU A 146 -7.50 -6.11 25.84
CA LEU A 146 -8.55 -5.54 25.01
C LEU A 146 -8.10 -5.67 23.56
N ARG A 147 -8.99 -6.15 22.69
CA ARG A 147 -8.70 -6.37 21.27
C ARG A 147 -9.81 -5.79 20.41
N PHE A 148 -9.43 -4.92 19.49
CA PHE A 148 -10.33 -4.36 18.49
C PHE A 148 -10.06 -4.99 17.14
N ILE A 149 -11.11 -5.29 16.40
CA ILE A 149 -11.08 -5.95 15.10
C ILE A 149 -11.92 -5.16 14.11
N THR A 150 -11.37 -4.86 12.93
CA THR A 150 -12.10 -4.18 11.85
C THR A 150 -11.87 -4.87 10.52
N SER A 151 -12.93 -4.92 9.70
CA SER A 151 -12.83 -5.34 8.31
C SER A 151 -12.03 -4.32 7.50
N LEU A 152 -11.13 -4.80 6.64
CA LEU A 152 -10.37 -3.99 5.67
C LEU A 152 -11.06 -3.96 4.30
N LYS A 153 -12.27 -4.51 4.15
CA LYS A 153 -12.98 -4.63 2.87
C LYS A 153 -13.18 -3.29 2.16
N GLU A 154 -13.79 -2.32 2.84
CA GLU A 154 -14.04 -0.99 2.24
C GLU A 154 -12.73 -0.21 2.04
N VAL A 155 -11.75 -0.40 2.92
CA VAL A 155 -10.40 0.17 2.80
C VAL A 155 -9.70 -0.36 1.54
N ASN A 156 -9.71 -1.68 1.34
CA ASN A 156 -9.15 -2.34 0.17
C ASN A 156 -9.86 -1.95 -1.12
N LYS A 157 -11.18 -1.75 -1.06
CA LYS A 157 -11.97 -1.24 -2.19
C LYS A 157 -11.58 0.20 -2.54
N ALA A 158 -11.37 1.06 -1.54
CA ALA A 158 -10.88 2.42 -1.76
C ALA A 158 -9.47 2.43 -2.36
N ILE A 159 -8.55 1.64 -1.80
CA ILE A 159 -7.19 1.45 -2.33
C ILE A 159 -7.26 1.00 -3.79
N LYS A 160 -8.07 -0.03 -4.11
CA LYS A 160 -8.23 -0.52 -5.48
C LYS A 160 -8.73 0.54 -6.45
N LYS A 161 -9.68 1.39 -6.04
CA LYS A 161 -10.17 2.50 -6.86
C LYS A 161 -9.05 3.50 -7.16
N VAL A 162 -8.28 3.90 -6.15
CA VAL A 162 -7.13 4.82 -6.32
C VAL A 162 -6.05 4.17 -7.19
N SER A 163 -5.74 2.90 -6.97
CA SER A 163 -4.77 2.16 -7.81
C SER A 163 -5.19 2.09 -9.27
N MET A 164 -6.49 1.95 -9.58
CA MET A 164 -6.97 2.00 -10.95
C MET A 164 -6.73 3.37 -11.60
N VAL A 165 -6.91 4.46 -10.85
CA VAL A 165 -6.64 5.82 -11.35
C VAL A 165 -5.16 5.97 -11.71
N PHE A 166 -4.24 5.48 -10.86
CA PHE A 166 -2.81 5.50 -11.17
C PHE A 166 -2.49 4.68 -12.41
N ILE A 167 -2.96 3.44 -12.49
CA ILE A 167 -2.75 2.58 -13.68
C ILE A 167 -3.21 3.28 -14.96
N TRP A 168 -4.39 3.92 -14.97
CA TRP A 168 -4.87 4.66 -16.14
C TRP A 168 -3.99 5.88 -16.46
N ALA A 169 -3.52 6.60 -15.44
CA ALA A 169 -2.57 7.70 -15.63
C ALA A 169 -1.23 7.20 -16.19
N GLY A 170 -0.68 6.10 -15.69
CA GLY A 170 0.53 5.47 -16.19
C GLY A 170 0.40 5.02 -17.65
N LEU A 171 -0.72 4.38 -18.01
CA LEU A 171 -1.01 4.02 -19.41
C LEU A 171 -1.10 5.25 -20.31
N PHE A 172 -1.73 6.32 -19.83
CA PHE A 172 -1.80 7.59 -20.56
C PHE A 172 -0.42 8.21 -20.78
N VAL A 173 0.44 8.21 -19.76
CA VAL A 173 1.82 8.68 -19.86
C VAL A 173 2.62 7.85 -20.87
N ILE A 174 2.50 6.53 -20.85
CA ILE A 174 3.17 5.64 -21.83
C ILE A 174 2.68 5.95 -23.25
N PHE A 175 1.38 6.14 -23.44
CA PHE A 175 0.80 6.45 -24.74
C PHE A 175 1.34 7.78 -25.30
N ILE A 176 1.28 8.86 -24.53
CA ILE A 176 1.81 10.17 -24.94
C ILE A 176 3.31 10.12 -25.20
N SER A 177 4.06 9.45 -24.32
CA SER A 177 5.51 9.29 -24.47
C SER A 177 5.87 8.49 -25.73
N GLY A 178 5.06 7.49 -26.10
CA GLY A 178 5.19 6.76 -27.34
C GLY A 178 5.00 7.65 -28.58
N LEU A 179 3.97 8.51 -28.59
CA LEU A 179 3.76 9.48 -29.67
C LEU A 179 4.93 10.45 -29.80
N VAL A 180 5.40 10.99 -28.67
CA VAL A 180 6.56 11.91 -28.62
C VAL A 180 7.84 11.21 -29.12
N SER A 181 8.05 9.94 -28.74
CA SER A 181 9.20 9.14 -29.18
C SER A 181 9.22 8.95 -30.70
N ILE A 182 8.06 8.75 -31.33
CA ILE A 182 7.96 8.64 -32.80
C ILE A 182 8.37 9.95 -33.48
N PHE A 183 7.92 11.10 -32.95
CA PHE A 183 8.26 12.42 -33.47
C PHE A 183 9.75 12.75 -33.32
N LEU A 184 10.33 12.48 -32.14
CA LEU A 184 11.76 12.65 -31.87
C LEU A 184 12.61 11.74 -32.77
N SER A 185 12.16 10.52 -33.02
CA SER A 185 12.88 9.60 -33.89
C SER A 185 13.01 10.13 -35.31
N ASP A 186 12.02 10.87 -35.84
CA ASP A 186 12.14 11.52 -37.15
C ASP A 186 13.16 12.65 -37.16
N THR A 187 13.37 13.32 -36.03
CA THR A 187 14.35 14.41 -35.88
C THR A 187 15.78 13.88 -35.91
N ILE A 188 16.04 12.70 -35.33
CA ILE A 188 17.38 12.09 -35.26
C ILE A 188 17.69 11.25 -36.51
N ILE A 189 16.71 10.47 -37.00
CA ILE A 189 16.98 9.49 -38.08
C ILE A 189 17.04 10.14 -39.46
N LYS A 190 16.29 11.22 -39.70
CA LYS A 190 16.30 11.88 -41.02
C LYS A 190 17.67 12.47 -41.37
N PRO A 191 18.35 13.25 -40.50
CA PRO A 191 19.69 13.76 -40.81
C PRO A 191 20.74 12.64 -40.90
N LEU A 192 20.68 11.64 -40.02
CA LEU A 192 21.57 10.48 -40.08
C LEU A 192 21.49 9.75 -41.43
N ARG A 193 20.29 9.64 -42.00
CA ARG A 193 20.07 9.09 -43.33
C ARG A 193 20.65 9.97 -44.44
N GLU A 194 20.54 11.29 -44.32
CA GLU A 194 21.13 12.23 -45.29
C GLU A 194 22.65 12.11 -45.34
N VAL A 195 23.30 12.01 -44.17
CA VAL A 195 24.74 11.76 -44.05
C VAL A 195 25.12 10.40 -44.62
N THR A 196 24.40 9.33 -44.26
CA THR A 196 24.68 7.97 -44.76
C THR A 196 24.57 7.89 -46.29
N ASN A 197 23.54 8.49 -46.87
CA ASN A 197 23.35 8.54 -48.33
C ASN A 197 24.43 9.38 -49.03
N ALA A 198 24.92 10.45 -48.41
CA ALA A 198 26.01 11.24 -48.97
C ALA A 198 27.32 10.44 -49.01
N ALA A 199 27.63 9.71 -47.93
CA ALA A 199 28.79 8.84 -47.85
C ALA A 199 28.74 7.70 -48.88
N GLU A 200 27.57 7.07 -49.09
CA GLU A 200 27.39 6.02 -50.09
C GLU A 200 27.64 6.52 -51.52
N LYS A 201 27.12 7.71 -51.86
CA LYS A 201 27.39 8.35 -53.16
C LYS A 201 28.86 8.71 -53.36
N MET A 202 29.56 9.13 -52.30
CA MET A 202 31.00 9.39 -52.35
C MET A 202 31.79 8.08 -52.60
N ALA A 203 31.39 6.98 -51.96
CA ALA A 203 32.00 5.67 -52.18
C ALA A 203 31.84 5.17 -53.63
N ASP A 204 30.71 5.50 -54.27
CA ASP A 204 30.46 5.26 -55.71
C ASP A 204 31.22 6.22 -56.65
N GLY A 205 32.16 7.02 -56.13
CA GLY A 205 33.02 7.92 -56.91
C GLY A 205 32.44 9.31 -57.18
N LYS A 206 31.24 9.64 -56.65
CA LYS A 206 30.64 10.98 -56.78
C LYS A 206 31.14 11.89 -55.65
N LEU A 207 32.40 12.31 -55.75
CA LEU A 207 33.12 13.11 -54.74
C LEU A 207 32.57 14.53 -54.52
N SER A 208 31.71 15.04 -55.42
CA SER A 208 31.11 16.38 -55.30
C SER A 208 29.85 16.44 -54.42
N VAL A 209 29.32 15.30 -53.97
CA VAL A 209 28.11 15.25 -53.13
C VAL A 209 28.47 15.66 -51.70
N LYS A 210 27.74 16.62 -51.11
CA LYS A 210 27.90 17.01 -49.71
C LYS A 210 26.58 16.82 -48.95
N SER A 211 26.68 16.45 -47.67
CA SER A 211 25.55 16.50 -46.74
C SER A 211 25.21 17.95 -46.41
N ILE A 212 23.93 18.28 -46.28
CA ILE A 212 23.48 19.61 -45.84
C ILE A 212 23.37 19.57 -44.33
N LYS A 213 24.19 20.37 -43.64
CA LYS A 213 24.15 20.54 -42.19
C LYS A 213 22.79 21.10 -41.76
N LYS A 214 22.06 20.38 -40.92
CA LYS A 214 20.73 20.79 -40.42
C LYS A 214 20.74 21.28 -38.98
N TYR A 215 21.64 20.76 -38.16
CA TYR A 215 21.79 21.15 -36.75
C TYR A 215 23.24 21.51 -36.44
N ASP A 216 23.46 22.40 -35.47
CA ASP A 216 24.79 22.96 -35.16
C ASP A 216 25.77 21.92 -34.59
N ASP A 217 25.25 20.79 -34.09
CA ASP A 217 25.96 19.62 -33.58
C ASP A 217 26.36 18.60 -34.65
N GLU A 218 26.08 18.84 -35.94
CA GLU A 218 26.56 18.03 -37.07
C GLU A 218 27.93 18.56 -37.60
N ILE A 219 28.89 17.65 -37.85
CA ILE A 219 30.22 17.93 -38.44
C ILE A 219 30.24 17.53 -39.91
#